data_AF-A0A7G9LYN3-F1
#
_entry.id   AF-A0A7G9LYN3-F1
#
_cell.length_a   1.000
_cell.length_b   1.000
_cell.length_c   1.000
_cell.angle_alpha   90.00
_cell.angle_beta   90.00
_cell.angle_gamma   90.00
#
_symmetry.space_group_name_H-M   'P 1'
#
loop_
_entity.id
_entity.type
_entity.pdbx_description
1 polymer ?
#
loop_
_entity_poly.entity_id
_entity_poly.type
_entity_poly.pdbx_seq_one_letter_code
_entity_poly.pdbx_strand_id
1 'polypeptide(L)'
;MQDNKLLNQIKKIYKDNKRLYYLYLSLYYFLNLLTIFAAFIIGVVAVYYLAGSNKYEVRKTNNPWFNHVLVGVGFYPILITTINSFIGFISGVLSFFVVNKKYQAKKLAIQKIKLEIIMFESDLSIYKNINDIDKKVFALYERVLGILQYDKLNKEQLFGVENETREN
;
A
#
# COMPACT_ATOMS: atom_id res chain seq x y z
N MET A 1 -32.72 -16.89 -13.89
CA MET A 1 -31.51 -17.78 -13.83
C MET A 1 -30.21 -16.99 -14.03
N GLN A 2 -30.27 -15.83 -14.69
CA GLN A 2 -29.17 -14.89 -14.89
C GLN A 2 -28.80 -14.13 -13.59
N ASP A 3 -29.73 -14.03 -12.66
CA ASP A 3 -29.68 -13.20 -11.44
C ASP A 3 -28.75 -13.80 -10.40
N ASN A 4 -28.81 -15.13 -10.25
CA ASN A 4 -27.87 -15.88 -9.43
C ASN A 4 -26.42 -15.72 -9.92
N LYS A 5 -26.21 -15.56 -11.24
CA LYS A 5 -24.87 -15.38 -11.80
C LYS A 5 -24.31 -13.99 -11.46
N LEU A 6 -25.11 -12.93 -11.60
CA LEU A 6 -24.71 -11.55 -11.29
C LEU A 6 -24.45 -11.35 -9.78
N LEU A 7 -25.34 -11.87 -8.93
CA LEU A 7 -25.14 -11.81 -7.48
C LEU A 7 -23.86 -12.54 -7.04
N ASN A 8 -23.57 -13.70 -7.65
CA ASN A 8 -22.33 -14.42 -7.39
C ASN A 8 -21.09 -13.64 -7.86
N GLN A 9 -21.18 -12.92 -8.97
CA GLN A 9 -20.09 -12.04 -9.44
C GLN A 9 -19.85 -10.87 -8.47
N ILE A 10 -20.90 -10.21 -7.97
CA ILE A 10 -20.77 -9.13 -6.99
C ILE A 10 -20.11 -9.65 -5.70
N LYS A 11 -20.54 -10.81 -5.20
CA LYS A 11 -19.94 -11.46 -4.02
C LYS A 11 -18.45 -11.76 -4.25
N LYS A 12 -18.09 -12.25 -5.43
CA LYS A 12 -16.69 -12.51 -5.80
C LYS A 12 -15.87 -11.23 -5.81
N ILE A 13 -16.35 -10.18 -6.49
CA ILE A 13 -15.71 -8.86 -6.55
C ILE A 13 -15.49 -8.28 -5.15
N TYR A 14 -16.49 -8.39 -4.28
CA TYR A 14 -16.39 -7.95 -2.89
C TYR A 14 -15.31 -8.73 -2.13
N LYS A 15 -15.29 -10.06 -2.25
CA LYS A 15 -14.29 -10.92 -1.61
C LYS A 15 -12.88 -10.62 -2.09
N ASP A 16 -12.70 -10.39 -3.40
CA ASP A 16 -11.40 -10.08 -3.99
C ASP A 16 -10.88 -8.71 -3.50
N ASN A 17 -11.74 -7.69 -3.46
CA ASN A 17 -11.37 -6.40 -2.89
C ASN A 17 -11.08 -6.48 -1.39
N LYS A 18 -11.84 -7.29 -0.62
CA LYS A 18 -11.58 -7.54 0.80
C LYS A 18 -10.22 -8.20 1.02
N ARG A 19 -9.83 -9.16 0.16
CA ARG A 19 -8.49 -9.77 0.19
C ARG A 19 -7.39 -8.74 -0.07
N LEU A 20 -7.55 -7.91 -1.10
CA LEU A 20 -6.60 -6.83 -1.41
C LEU A 20 -6.49 -5.82 -0.25
N TYR A 21 -7.61 -5.49 0.39
CA TYR A 21 -7.63 -4.63 1.57
C TYR A 21 -6.76 -5.19 2.70
N TYR A 22 -6.91 -6.47 3.05
CA TYR A 22 -6.08 -7.09 4.10
C TYR A 22 -4.60 -7.22 3.70
N LEU A 23 -4.31 -7.46 2.41
CA LEU A 23 -2.94 -7.49 1.90
C LEU A 23 -2.28 -6.12 2.07
N TYR A 24 -2.96 -5.03 1.69
CA TYR A 24 -2.43 -3.67 1.88
C TYR A 24 -2.31 -3.29 3.35
N LEU A 25 -3.26 -3.72 4.20
CA LEU A 25 -3.19 -3.52 5.65
C LEU A 25 -1.96 -4.22 6.25
N SER A 26 -1.72 -5.48 5.87
CA SER A 26 -0.58 -6.26 6.32
C SER A 26 0.75 -5.65 5.87
N LEU A 27 0.85 -5.27 4.60
CA LEU A 27 2.04 -4.60 4.05
C LEU A 27 2.32 -3.28 4.78
N TYR A 28 1.29 -2.49 5.04
CA TYR A 28 1.40 -1.23 5.75
C TYR A 28 2.04 -1.41 7.14
N TYR A 29 1.52 -2.34 7.94
CA TYR A 29 2.07 -2.58 9.29
C TYR A 29 3.43 -3.25 9.25
N PHE A 30 3.65 -4.18 8.32
CA PHE A 30 4.93 -4.86 8.16
C PHE A 30 6.06 -3.89 7.78
N LEU A 31 5.81 -2.98 6.82
CA LEU A 31 6.78 -1.97 6.39
C LEU A 31 7.13 -1.00 7.52
N ASN A 32 6.14 -0.57 8.31
CA ASN A 32 6.38 0.26 9.49
C ASN A 32 7.25 -0.46 10.52
N LEU A 33 6.93 -1.72 10.83
CA LEU A 33 7.70 -2.52 11.78
C LEU A 33 9.15 -2.67 11.31
N LEU A 34 9.36 -2.99 10.03
CA LEU A 34 10.69 -3.12 9.43
C LEU A 34 11.49 -1.82 9.50
N THR A 35 10.83 -0.67 9.33
CA THR A 35 11.47 0.66 9.43
C THR A 35 11.96 0.93 10.86
N ILE A 36 11.14 0.61 11.87
CA ILE A 36 11.53 0.74 13.29
C ILE A 36 12.71 -0.17 13.61
N PHE A 37 12.68 -1.43 13.16
CA PHE A 37 13.78 -2.38 13.35
C PHE A 37 15.07 -1.92 12.66
N ALA A 38 14.98 -1.41 11.43
CA ALA A 38 16.14 -0.88 10.71
C ALA A 38 16.78 0.30 11.47
N ALA A 39 15.97 1.26 11.93
CA ALA A 39 16.45 2.39 12.73
C ALA A 39 17.14 1.93 14.03
N PHE A 40 16.59 0.92 14.70
CA PHE A 40 17.19 0.33 15.90
C PHE A 40 18.56 -0.30 15.62
N ILE A 41 18.68 -1.12 14.56
CA ILE A 41 19.94 -1.76 14.18
C ILE A 41 21.01 -0.72 13.85
N ILE A 42 20.65 0.32 13.09
CA ILE A 42 21.58 1.43 12.77
C ILE A 42 22.06 2.12 14.04
N GLY A 43 21.16 2.36 15.01
CA GLY A 43 21.52 2.91 16.32
C GLY A 43 22.52 2.04 17.07
N VAL A 44 22.30 0.72 17.12
CA VAL A 44 23.22 -0.23 17.76
C VAL A 44 24.59 -0.24 17.07
N VAL A 45 24.63 -0.29 15.75
CA VAL A 45 25.88 -0.28 14.96
C VAL A 45 26.64 1.03 15.18
N ALA A 46 25.95 2.17 15.22
CA ALA A 46 26.57 3.47 15.47
C ALA A 46 27.21 3.53 16.86
N VAL A 47 26.49 3.08 17.91
CA VAL A 47 27.03 3.02 19.28
C VAL A 47 28.23 2.08 19.37
N TYR A 48 28.14 0.90 18.74
CA TYR A 48 29.24 -0.07 18.72
C TYR A 48 30.49 0.50 18.05
N TYR A 49 30.33 1.18 16.91
CA TYR A 49 31.44 1.84 16.24
C TYR A 49 32.04 2.97 17.08
N LEU A 50 31.22 3.84 17.67
CA LEU A 50 31.69 4.92 18.53
C LEU A 50 32.50 4.39 19.72
N ALA A 51 32.06 3.29 20.33
CA ALA A 51 32.79 2.62 21.40
C ALA A 51 34.13 2.02 20.94
N GLY A 52 34.17 1.42 19.74
CA GLY A 52 35.38 0.85 19.15
C GLY A 52 36.38 1.88 18.61
N SER A 53 35.90 3.05 18.20
CA SER A 53 36.69 4.14 17.59
C SER A 53 37.39 5.03 18.63
N ASN A 54 37.17 4.82 19.93
CA ASN A 54 37.81 5.59 20.99
C ASN A 54 39.35 5.42 20.95
N LYS A 55 40.06 6.51 20.58
CA LYS A 55 41.52 6.52 20.32
C LYS A 55 42.41 6.71 21.55
N TYR A 56 41.86 6.79 22.78
CA TYR A 56 42.68 6.96 23.97
C TYR A 56 43.74 5.84 24.09
N GLU A 57 45.01 6.25 23.97
CA GLU A 57 46.14 5.37 23.62
C GLU A 57 46.41 4.26 24.63
N VAL A 58 46.05 4.45 25.89
CA VAL A 58 46.21 3.47 26.99
C VAL A 58 45.32 2.23 26.81
N ARG A 59 44.29 2.29 25.95
CA ARG A 59 43.32 1.20 25.73
C ARG A 59 43.40 0.52 24.37
N LYS A 60 44.27 0.95 23.45
CA LYS A 60 44.33 0.36 22.09
C LYS A 60 44.66 -1.14 22.09
N THR A 61 45.44 -1.61 23.05
CA THR A 61 45.78 -3.03 23.21
C THR A 61 44.73 -3.84 23.98
N ASN A 62 43.76 -3.18 24.63
CA ASN A 62 42.82 -3.85 25.53
C ASN A 62 41.38 -3.31 25.44
N ASN A 63 40.99 -2.76 24.28
CA ASN A 63 39.61 -2.34 24.03
C ASN A 63 38.79 -3.56 23.57
N PRO A 64 37.90 -4.12 24.40
CA PRO A 64 37.11 -5.30 24.01
C PRO A 64 36.14 -5.01 22.86
N TRP A 65 35.90 -3.73 22.54
CA TRP A 65 35.02 -3.28 21.48
C TRP A 65 35.75 -2.99 20.16
N PHE A 66 37.08 -3.04 20.13
CA PHE A 66 37.85 -2.79 18.92
C PHE A 66 37.77 -3.99 17.96
N ASN A 67 37.33 -3.74 16.73
CA ASN A 67 37.29 -4.73 15.66
C ASN A 67 37.95 -4.15 14.40
N HIS A 68 38.99 -4.82 13.89
CA HIS A 68 39.75 -4.39 12.72
C HIS A 68 38.89 -4.27 11.44
N VAL A 69 37.82 -5.06 11.31
CA VAL A 69 36.89 -5.02 10.17
C VAL A 69 36.01 -3.78 10.19
N LEU A 70 35.60 -3.33 11.38
CA LEU A 70 34.70 -2.18 11.54
C LEU A 70 35.46 -0.86 11.72
N VAL A 71 36.58 -0.88 12.43
CA VAL A 71 37.34 0.33 12.83
C VAL A 71 38.61 0.51 11.98
N GLY A 72 39.20 -0.57 11.48
CA GLY A 72 40.49 -0.54 10.77
C GLY A 72 40.43 0.02 9.34
N VAL A 73 39.25 0.04 8.72
CA VAL A 73 39.02 0.55 7.36
C VAL A 73 38.65 2.05 7.34
N GLY A 74 38.62 2.71 8.50
CA GLY A 74 38.27 4.13 8.63
C GLY A 74 36.76 4.40 8.70
N PHE A 75 36.34 5.59 8.25
CA PHE A 75 34.94 6.04 8.30
C PHE A 75 34.09 5.56 7.10
N TYR A 76 34.73 5.03 6.06
CA TYR A 76 34.09 4.70 4.77
C TYR A 76 32.97 3.65 4.86
N PRO A 77 33.11 2.52 5.60
CA PRO A 77 32.04 1.53 5.73
C PRO A 77 30.77 2.08 6.40
N ILE A 78 30.93 2.99 7.37
CA ILE A 78 29.79 3.65 8.02
C ILE A 78 29.11 4.59 7.05
N LEU A 79 29.88 5.43 6.35
CA LEU A 79 29.32 6.40 5.42
C LEU A 79 28.48 5.71 4.35
N ILE A 80 28.97 4.61 3.77
CA ILE A 80 28.19 3.79 2.81
C ILE A 80 26.96 3.19 3.48
N THR A 81 27.11 2.62 4.68
CA THR A 81 25.97 2.01 5.39
C THR A 81 24.90 3.05 5.74
N THR A 82 25.30 4.26 6.14
CA THR A 82 24.42 5.39 6.43
C THR A 82 23.72 5.88 5.16
N ILE A 83 24.44 6.03 4.04
CA ILE A 83 23.84 6.43 2.75
C ILE A 83 22.84 5.38 2.30
N ASN A 84 23.21 4.09 2.32
CA ASN A 84 22.31 2.99 1.94
C ASN A 84 21.09 2.92 2.85
N SER A 85 21.29 3.14 4.16
CA SER A 85 20.19 3.20 5.13
C SER A 85 19.26 4.39 4.88
N PHE A 86 19.82 5.54 4.51
CA PHE A 86 19.04 6.74 4.21
C PHE A 86 18.24 6.60 2.91
N ILE A 87 18.84 6.03 1.86
CA ILE A 87 18.14 5.68 0.61
C ILE A 87 17.03 4.66 0.90
N GLY A 88 17.33 3.62 1.68
CA GLY A 88 16.35 2.63 2.12
C GLY A 88 15.21 3.24 2.92
N PHE A 89 15.52 4.20 3.79
CA PHE A 89 14.53 4.95 4.57
C PHE A 89 13.63 5.79 3.66
N ILE A 90 14.18 6.58 2.74
CA ILE A 90 13.38 7.38 1.78
C ILE A 90 12.49 6.48 0.93
N SER A 91 13.02 5.38 0.42
CA SER A 91 12.26 4.39 -0.35
C SER A 91 11.13 3.76 0.49
N GLY A 92 11.42 3.45 1.75
CA GLY A 92 10.44 2.96 2.72
C GLY A 92 9.31 3.97 2.97
N VAL A 93 9.65 5.25 3.20
CA VAL A 93 8.68 6.33 3.40
C VAL A 93 7.81 6.56 2.16
N LEU A 94 8.40 6.56 0.96
CA LEU A 94 7.64 6.68 -0.29
C LEU A 94 6.70 5.48 -0.49
N SER A 95 7.21 4.26 -0.30
CA SER A 95 6.40 3.04 -0.36
C SER A 95 5.25 3.08 0.64
N PHE A 96 5.50 3.59 1.85
CA PHE A 96 4.49 3.79 2.88
C PHE A 96 3.35 4.71 2.42
N PHE A 97 3.68 5.88 1.83
CA PHE A 97 2.65 6.78 1.30
C PHE A 97 1.84 6.15 0.16
N VAL A 98 2.50 5.42 -0.75
CA VAL A 98 1.83 4.74 -1.86
C VAL A 98 0.90 3.63 -1.36
N VAL A 99 1.37 2.81 -0.43
CA VAL A 99 0.57 1.74 0.17
C VAL A 99 -0.59 2.32 0.98
N ASN A 100 -0.36 3.37 1.77
CA ASN A 100 -1.41 4.04 2.53
C ASN A 100 -2.49 4.62 1.61
N LYS A 101 -2.11 5.31 0.52
CA LYS A 101 -3.07 5.84 -0.46
C LYS A 101 -3.91 4.71 -1.08
N LYS A 102 -3.28 3.61 -1.50
CA LYS A 102 -3.97 2.43 -2.06
C LYS A 102 -4.89 1.77 -1.03
N TYR A 103 -4.43 1.65 0.21
CA TYR A 103 -5.20 1.12 1.33
C TYR A 103 -6.47 1.94 1.59
N GLN A 104 -6.35 3.27 1.72
CA GLN A 104 -7.49 4.16 1.94
C GLN A 104 -8.48 4.11 0.77
N ALA A 105 -7.98 4.08 -0.47
CA ALA A 105 -8.84 3.95 -1.65
C ALA A 105 -9.65 2.64 -1.64
N LYS A 106 -9.02 1.51 -1.29
CA LYS A 106 -9.71 0.22 -1.19
C LYS A 106 -10.68 0.16 -0.01
N LYS A 107 -10.33 0.76 1.14
CA LYS A 107 -11.23 0.89 2.30
C LYS A 107 -12.51 1.65 1.92
N LEU A 108 -12.37 2.79 1.25
CA LEU A 108 -13.51 3.60 0.78
C LEU A 108 -14.35 2.84 -0.25
N ALA A 109 -13.73 2.13 -1.20
CA ALA A 109 -14.45 1.34 -2.19
C ALA A 109 -15.30 0.23 -1.53
N ILE A 110 -14.75 -0.50 -0.57
CA ILE A 110 -15.47 -1.54 0.18
C ILE A 110 -16.66 -0.95 0.95
N GLN A 111 -16.48 0.20 1.60
CA GLN A 111 -17.55 0.87 2.34
C GLN A 111 -18.68 1.31 1.41
N LYS A 112 -18.35 1.88 0.25
CA LYS A 112 -19.33 2.26 -0.78
C LYS A 112 -20.10 1.05 -1.31
N ILE A 113 -19.40 -0.04 -1.65
CA ILE A 113 -20.06 -1.28 -2.11
C ILE A 113 -21.00 -1.83 -1.03
N LYS A 114 -20.55 -1.84 0.24
CA LYS A 114 -21.38 -2.31 1.35
C LYS A 114 -22.64 -1.45 1.52
N LEU A 115 -22.51 -0.14 1.41
CA LEU A 115 -23.64 0.79 1.47
C LEU A 115 -24.61 0.57 0.30
N GLU A 116 -24.10 0.34 -0.91
CA GLU A 116 -24.94 0.04 -2.08
C GLU A 116 -25.72 -1.27 -1.91
N ILE A 117 -25.09 -2.32 -1.37
CA ILE A 117 -25.76 -3.59 -1.05
C ILE A 117 -26.87 -3.37 -0.01
N ILE A 118 -26.62 -2.58 1.04
CA ILE A 118 -27.64 -2.27 2.05
C ILE A 118 -28.82 -1.51 1.44
N MET A 119 -28.56 -0.54 0.55
CA MET A 119 -29.60 0.19 -0.16
C MET A 119 -30.45 -0.71 -1.06
N PHE A 120 -29.81 -1.68 -1.72
CA PHE A 120 -30.48 -2.68 -2.53
C PHE A 120 -31.35 -3.62 -1.69
N GLU A 121 -30.85 -4.10 -0.54
CA GLU A 121 -31.58 -4.99 0.38
C GLU A 121 -32.75 -4.28 1.09
N SER A 122 -32.64 -2.97 1.30
CA SER A 122 -33.65 -2.16 1.99
C SER A 122 -34.66 -1.50 1.05
N ASP A 123 -34.58 -1.77 -0.26
CA ASP A 123 -35.44 -1.18 -1.30
C ASP A 123 -35.48 0.36 -1.27
N LEU A 124 -34.32 0.97 -1.00
CA LEU A 124 -34.20 2.42 -0.89
C LEU A 124 -33.75 3.07 -2.21
N SER A 125 -34.02 4.37 -2.33
CA SER A 125 -33.51 5.22 -3.43
C SER A 125 -33.93 4.69 -4.81
N ILE A 126 -32.96 4.48 -5.71
CA ILE A 126 -33.11 4.03 -7.10
C ILE A 126 -33.77 2.65 -7.18
N TYR A 127 -33.64 1.84 -6.12
CA TYR A 127 -34.17 0.47 -6.08
C TYR A 127 -35.66 0.41 -5.73
N LYS A 128 -36.24 1.49 -5.17
CA LYS A 128 -37.63 1.50 -4.69
C LYS A 128 -38.68 1.34 -5.80
N ASN A 129 -38.38 1.89 -6.98
CA ASN A 129 -39.34 1.98 -8.08
C ASN A 129 -39.12 0.90 -9.16
N ILE A 130 -38.23 -0.07 -8.93
CA ILE A 130 -37.92 -1.13 -9.88
C ILE A 130 -38.64 -2.40 -9.45
N ASN A 131 -39.78 -2.69 -10.11
CA ASN A 131 -40.58 -3.89 -9.84
C ASN A 131 -39.94 -5.18 -10.36
N ASP A 132 -39.06 -5.06 -11.36
CA ASP A 132 -38.36 -6.18 -11.99
C ASP A 132 -37.04 -6.47 -11.26
N ILE A 133 -36.99 -7.64 -10.61
CA ILE A 133 -35.83 -8.07 -9.80
C ILE A 133 -34.56 -8.12 -10.65
N ASP A 134 -34.65 -8.55 -11.90
CA ASP A 134 -33.48 -8.75 -12.77
C ASP A 134 -32.86 -7.40 -13.13
N LYS A 135 -33.71 -6.41 -13.43
CA LYS A 135 -33.29 -5.01 -13.65
C LYS A 135 -32.69 -4.39 -12.39
N LYS A 136 -33.25 -4.72 -11.22
CA LYS A 136 -32.77 -4.22 -9.92
C LYS A 136 -31.37 -4.77 -9.60
N VAL A 137 -31.14 -6.07 -9.84
CA VAL A 137 -29.83 -6.72 -9.68
C VAL A 137 -28.82 -6.18 -10.69
N PHE A 138 -29.24 -5.94 -11.93
CA PHE A 138 -28.38 -5.32 -12.95
C PHE A 138 -27.95 -3.90 -12.58
N ALA A 139 -28.87 -3.07 -12.07
CA ALA A 139 -28.55 -1.72 -11.60
C ALA A 139 -27.53 -1.74 -10.45
N LEU A 140 -27.66 -2.68 -9.51
CA LEU A 140 -26.67 -2.88 -8.43
C LEU A 140 -25.31 -3.25 -9.01
N TYR A 141 -25.27 -4.16 -9.98
CA TYR A 141 -24.03 -4.58 -10.63
C TYR A 141 -23.30 -3.41 -11.31
N GLU A 142 -24.02 -2.60 -12.08
CA GLU A 142 -23.49 -1.41 -12.76
C GLU A 142 -22.91 -0.40 -11.76
N ARG A 143 -23.63 -0.15 -10.66
CA ARG A 143 -23.18 0.75 -9.58
C ARG A 143 -21.91 0.24 -8.89
N VAL A 144 -21.85 -1.06 -8.59
CA VAL A 144 -20.66 -1.69 -7.98
C VAL A 144 -19.45 -1.58 -8.91
N LEU A 145 -19.63 -1.78 -10.22
CA LEU A 145 -18.56 -1.57 -11.20
C LEU A 145 -18.11 -0.11 -11.27
N GLY A 146 -19.06 0.83 -11.25
CA GLY A 146 -18.78 2.27 -11.23
C GLY A 146 -17.98 2.69 -9.99
N ILE A 147 -18.32 2.16 -8.81
CA ILE A 147 -17.60 2.41 -7.55
C ILE A 147 -16.15 1.93 -7.63
N LEU A 148 -15.91 0.78 -8.28
CA LEU A 148 -14.58 0.22 -8.47
C LEU A 148 -13.76 0.97 -9.51
N GLN A 149 -14.34 1.97 -10.19
CA GLN A 149 -13.70 2.75 -11.24
C GLN A 149 -13.12 1.88 -12.37
N TYR A 150 -13.68 0.70 -12.60
CA TYR A 150 -13.24 -0.18 -13.70
C TYR A 150 -13.33 0.53 -15.06
N ASP A 151 -14.22 1.53 -15.19
CA ASP A 151 -14.42 2.35 -16.38
C ASP A 151 -13.62 3.66 -16.44
N LYS A 152 -13.06 4.17 -15.34
CA LYS A 152 -12.47 5.52 -15.37
C LYS A 152 -11.12 5.54 -16.11
N LEU A 153 -10.34 4.45 -16.00
CA LEU A 153 -9.09 4.28 -16.76
C LEU A 153 -9.34 4.01 -18.26
N ASN A 154 -10.43 3.31 -18.61
CA ASN A 154 -10.77 3.06 -20.00
C ASN A 154 -11.37 4.31 -20.68
N LYS A 155 -12.14 5.14 -19.97
CA LYS A 155 -12.66 6.40 -20.53
C LYS A 155 -11.56 7.41 -20.81
N GLU A 156 -10.57 7.59 -19.94
CA GLU A 156 -9.45 8.51 -20.22
C GLU A 156 -8.58 8.02 -21.40
N GLN A 157 -8.41 6.71 -21.59
CA GLN A 157 -7.73 6.16 -22.77
C GLN A 157 -8.57 6.27 -24.05
N LEU A 158 -9.89 6.11 -23.98
CA LEU A 158 -10.78 6.23 -25.14
C LEU A 158 -10.97 7.70 -25.57
N PHE A 159 -11.11 8.63 -24.62
CA PHE A 159 -11.29 10.06 -24.92
C PHE A 159 -9.97 10.84 -25.05
N GLY A 160 -8.83 10.26 -24.63
CA GLY A 160 -7.51 10.82 -24.91
C GLY A 160 -7.09 10.64 -26.38
N VAL A 161 -7.43 9.50 -26.99
CA VAL A 161 -7.13 9.19 -28.40
C VAL A 161 -8.05 9.96 -29.38
N GLU A 162 -9.27 10.28 -28.98
CA GLU A 162 -10.24 10.99 -29.82
C GLU A 162 -9.94 12.49 -29.97
N ASN A 163 -9.14 13.08 -29.07
CA ASN A 163 -8.75 14.48 -29.15
C ASN A 163 -7.49 14.71 -30.00
N GLU A 164 -6.57 13.75 -30.06
CA GLU A 164 -5.37 13.84 -30.94
C GLU A 164 -5.70 13.67 -32.43
N THR A 165 -6.83 13.03 -32.76
CA THR A 165 -7.29 12.83 -34.15
C THR A 165 -8.11 14.00 -34.71
N ARG A 166 -8.44 15.00 -33.88
CA ARG A 166 -9.18 16.21 -34.31
C ARG A 166 -8.30 17.46 -34.45
N GLU A 167 -7.02 17.36 -34.10
CA GLU A 167 -6.04 18.45 -34.22
C GLU A 167 -5.01 18.25 -35.37
N ASN A 168 -5.21 17.26 -36.23
CA ASN A 168 -4.51 17.08 -37.51
C ASN A 168 -5.50 17.09 -38.67
#